data_AF-S7MQC2-F1
#
_entry.id   AF-S7MQC2-F1
#
_cell.length_a   1.000
_cell.length_b   1.000
_cell.length_c   1.000
_cell.angle_alpha   90.00
_cell.angle_beta   90.00
_cell.angle_gamma   90.00
#
_symmetry.space_group_name_H-M   'P 1'
#
loop_
_entity.id
_entity.type
_entity.pdbx_description
1 polymer ?
#
loop_
_entity_poly.entity_id
_entity_poly.type
_entity_poly.pdbx_seq_one_letter_code
_entity_poly.pdbx_strand_id
1 'polypeptide(L)'
;FLNQMSNSSHSVLQPSFQGCMQLIQVDDQLVNLYEVAQRKPGSFANVSIDMCAIIDRCVPNHCEHGGKCSQTWDSFKCTCDETGYSGATCHNSIYEPSCEAYKHLGQTSNYYWIDPDGSGPLGPLKVYCNMTEDKVWTIVSHDLQMQTTVVGYTPEKYSVTQLVYSASMDQISAITSSAEHCEQYISYFCKMSRLLNTPGRLPVECYF
;
A
#
# COMPACT_ATOMS: atom_id res chain seq x y z
N PHE A 1 25.73 -48.24 13.20
CA PHE A 1 24.89 -48.95 14.18
C PHE A 1 23.42 -48.69 13.86
N LEU A 2 22.62 -49.73 13.97
CA LEU A 2 21.41 -50.05 13.20
C LEU A 2 20.24 -49.03 13.24
N ASN A 3 19.56 -48.97 12.10
CA ASN A 3 18.10 -49.00 11.87
C ASN A 3 17.16 -48.62 13.02
N GLN A 4 16.27 -47.65 12.74
CA GLN A 4 14.83 -47.87 12.85
C GLN A 4 14.11 -47.24 11.65
N MET A 5 13.58 -48.12 10.80
CA MET A 5 12.56 -47.80 9.81
C MET A 5 11.27 -47.43 10.56
N SER A 6 10.79 -46.20 10.41
CA SER A 6 9.35 -45.92 10.54
C SER A 6 8.81 -45.73 9.13
N ASN A 7 8.28 -46.83 8.61
CA ASN A 7 7.49 -46.85 7.39
C ASN A 7 6.12 -46.23 7.70
N SER A 8 6.00 -44.94 7.49
CA SER A 8 4.70 -44.26 7.43
C SER A 8 4.62 -43.59 6.07
N SER A 9 4.22 -44.38 5.07
CA SER A 9 3.63 -43.90 3.83
C SER A 9 2.35 -43.12 4.16
N HIS A 10 2.51 -41.90 4.68
CA HIS A 10 1.46 -40.90 4.58
C HIS A 10 1.37 -40.54 3.10
N SER A 11 0.49 -41.24 2.38
CA SER A 11 -0.10 -40.69 1.17
C SER A 11 -0.63 -39.31 1.57
N VAL A 12 0.03 -38.25 1.10
CA VAL A 12 -0.57 -36.93 1.07
C VAL A 12 -1.84 -37.12 0.28
N LEU A 13 -2.98 -37.21 0.97
CA LEU A 13 -4.30 -37.22 0.36
C LEU A 13 -4.36 -35.90 -0.42
N GLN A 14 -4.18 -36.02 -1.74
CA GLN A 14 -4.47 -34.93 -2.66
C GLN A 14 -5.89 -34.48 -2.33
N PRO A 15 -6.12 -33.20 -2.02
CA PRO A 15 -7.47 -32.74 -1.74
C PRO A 15 -8.35 -33.10 -2.93
N SER A 16 -9.44 -33.83 -2.68
CA SER A 16 -10.46 -34.09 -3.69
C SER A 16 -11.00 -32.76 -4.18
N PHE A 17 -11.35 -32.65 -5.47
CA PHE A 17 -11.97 -31.45 -5.99
C PHE A 17 -13.22 -31.11 -5.18
N GLN A 18 -13.23 -29.92 -4.58
CA GLN A 18 -14.38 -29.37 -3.87
C GLN A 18 -14.68 -28.00 -4.46
N GLY A 19 -15.73 -27.94 -5.26
CA GLY A 19 -16.08 -26.77 -6.04
C GLY A 19 -17.21 -27.11 -7.00
N CYS A 20 -17.47 -26.20 -7.94
CA CYS A 20 -18.55 -26.36 -8.89
C CYS A 20 -17.97 -26.62 -10.28
N MET A 21 -18.47 -27.66 -10.94
CA MET A 21 -18.14 -27.96 -12.31
C MET A 21 -19.35 -27.63 -13.18
N GLN A 22 -19.09 -27.06 -14.35
CA GLN A 22 -20.07 -26.88 -15.41
C GLN A 22 -19.42 -27.30 -16.74
N LEU A 23 -20.26 -27.54 -17.75
CA LEU A 23 -19.80 -27.86 -19.11
C LEU A 23 -18.90 -29.11 -19.17
N ILE A 24 -19.30 -30.18 -18.47
CA ILE A 24 -18.55 -31.44 -18.47
C ILE A 24 -18.69 -32.13 -19.83
N GLN A 25 -17.56 -32.45 -20.47
CA GLN A 25 -17.49 -33.19 -21.73
C GLN A 25 -16.72 -34.50 -21.53
N VAL A 26 -17.21 -35.57 -22.13
CA VAL A 26 -16.54 -36.88 -22.20
C VAL A 26 -16.58 -37.33 -23.65
N ASP A 27 -15.43 -37.67 -24.22
CA ASP A 27 -15.29 -38.04 -25.64
C ASP A 27 -15.91 -37.00 -26.60
N ASP A 28 -15.64 -35.72 -26.34
CA ASP A 28 -16.19 -34.56 -27.07
C ASP A 28 -17.72 -34.42 -27.03
N GLN A 29 -18.41 -35.24 -26.24
CA GLN A 29 -19.85 -35.13 -26.01
C GLN A 29 -20.15 -34.44 -24.68
N LEU A 30 -20.98 -33.40 -24.73
CA LEU A 30 -21.46 -32.71 -23.54
C LEU A 30 -22.34 -33.66 -22.71
N VAL A 31 -21.99 -33.83 -21.44
CA VAL A 31 -22.72 -34.69 -20.52
C VAL A 31 -24.02 -34.02 -20.07
N ASN A 32 -25.14 -34.71 -20.24
CA ASN A 32 -26.42 -34.26 -19.70
C ASN A 32 -26.51 -34.53 -18.19
N LEU A 33 -26.23 -33.50 -17.38
CA LEU A 33 -26.24 -33.59 -15.92
C LEU A 33 -27.61 -33.96 -15.32
N TYR A 34 -28.71 -33.74 -16.05
CA TYR A 34 -30.05 -34.16 -15.62
C TYR A 34 -30.22 -35.69 -15.69
N GLU A 35 -29.60 -36.34 -16.67
CA GLU A 35 -29.58 -37.80 -16.77
C GLU A 35 -28.65 -38.42 -15.71
N VAL A 36 -27.52 -37.75 -15.42
CA VAL A 36 -26.63 -38.10 -14.30
C VAL A 36 -27.42 -38.06 -12.99
N ALA A 37 -28.18 -36.99 -12.72
CA ALA A 37 -29.03 -36.89 -11.53
C ALA A 37 -30.00 -38.09 -11.38
N GLN A 38 -30.49 -38.62 -12.50
CA GLN A 38 -31.38 -39.78 -12.58
C GLN A 38 -30.65 -41.14 -12.51
N ARG A 39 -29.33 -41.16 -12.27
CA ARG A 39 -28.49 -42.38 -12.23
C ARG A 39 -28.53 -43.21 -13.52
N LYS A 40 -28.76 -42.57 -14.68
CA LYS A 40 -28.79 -43.27 -15.98
C LYS A 40 -27.36 -43.55 -16.50
N PRO A 41 -26.45 -42.56 -16.57
CA PRO A 41 -25.03 -42.80 -16.83
C PRO A 41 -24.20 -42.88 -15.54
N GLY A 42 -23.47 -43.99 -15.36
CA GLY A 42 -22.38 -44.12 -14.38
C GLY A 42 -22.78 -44.33 -12.91
N SER A 43 -21.76 -44.29 -12.03
CA SER A 43 -21.89 -44.39 -10.57
C SER A 43 -21.23 -43.18 -9.92
N PHE A 44 -21.92 -42.51 -8.98
CA PHE A 44 -21.44 -41.31 -8.30
C PHE A 44 -21.89 -41.29 -6.84
N ALA A 45 -21.13 -40.58 -6.00
CA ALA A 45 -21.43 -40.32 -4.60
C ALA A 45 -21.14 -38.84 -4.29
N ASN A 46 -21.93 -38.23 -3.41
CA ASN A 46 -21.75 -36.84 -2.96
C ASN A 46 -21.82 -35.78 -4.08
N VAL A 47 -22.62 -36.01 -5.13
CA VAL A 47 -22.87 -35.04 -6.21
C VAL A 47 -24.24 -34.40 -6.00
N SER A 48 -24.27 -33.08 -5.82
CA SER A 48 -25.49 -32.26 -5.82
C SER A 48 -25.63 -31.52 -7.15
N ILE A 49 -26.72 -31.77 -7.88
CA ILE A 49 -27.03 -31.08 -9.13
C ILE A 49 -27.86 -29.83 -8.81
N ASP A 50 -27.57 -28.73 -9.50
CA ASP A 50 -28.25 -27.43 -9.39
C ASP A 50 -28.22 -26.74 -8.01
N MET A 51 -27.45 -27.25 -7.04
CA MET A 51 -27.31 -26.63 -5.71
C MET A 51 -26.12 -25.66 -5.60
N CYS A 52 -25.25 -25.57 -6.62
CA CYS A 52 -24.14 -24.64 -6.57
C CYS A 52 -24.52 -23.25 -7.09
N ALA A 53 -24.50 -22.25 -6.20
CA ALA A 53 -24.43 -20.86 -6.60
C ALA A 53 -22.96 -20.51 -6.91
N ILE A 54 -22.58 -20.52 -8.20
CA ILE A 54 -21.29 -20.01 -8.64
C ILE A 54 -21.29 -18.50 -8.41
N ILE A 55 -20.79 -18.09 -7.26
CA ILE A 55 -20.62 -16.69 -6.88
C ILE A 55 -19.12 -16.45 -6.81
N ASP A 56 -18.64 -15.57 -7.66
CA ASP A 56 -17.29 -15.04 -7.54
C ASP A 56 -17.25 -14.03 -6.40
N ARG A 57 -16.85 -14.49 -5.21
CA ARG A 57 -16.70 -13.71 -3.98
C ARG A 57 -15.51 -12.74 -4.03
N CYS A 58 -14.70 -12.78 -5.09
CA CYS A 58 -13.63 -11.82 -5.31
C CYS A 58 -14.02 -10.70 -6.28
N VAL A 59 -15.27 -10.65 -6.74
CA VAL A 59 -15.75 -9.62 -7.68
C VAL A 59 -17.02 -8.92 -7.15
N PRO A 60 -16.95 -7.62 -6.81
CA PRO A 60 -15.74 -6.78 -6.76
C PRO A 60 -14.76 -7.23 -5.67
N ASN A 61 -13.48 -6.88 -5.79
CA ASN A 61 -12.48 -7.25 -4.79
C ASN A 61 -12.83 -6.59 -3.45
N HIS A 62 -13.18 -7.42 -2.45
CA HIS A 62 -13.51 -6.97 -1.09
C HIS A 62 -12.27 -6.72 -0.22
N CYS A 63 -11.06 -7.00 -0.73
CA CYS A 63 -9.81 -6.69 -0.05
C CYS A 63 -9.40 -5.25 -0.36
N GLU A 64 -9.28 -4.44 0.69
CA GLU A 64 -8.91 -3.04 0.61
C GLU A 64 -7.39 -2.87 0.41
N HIS A 65 -6.97 -1.65 0.08
CA HIS A 65 -5.55 -1.24 -0.01
C HIS A 65 -4.67 -2.16 -0.88
N GLY A 66 -5.23 -2.66 -2.00
CA GLY A 66 -4.50 -3.52 -2.93
C GLY A 66 -4.35 -4.98 -2.48
N GLY A 67 -5.06 -5.39 -1.42
CA GLY A 67 -5.08 -6.77 -0.97
C GLY A 67 -5.53 -7.74 -2.05
N LYS A 68 -4.93 -8.94 -2.06
CA LYS A 68 -5.24 -9.99 -3.05
C LYS A 68 -6.34 -10.90 -2.52
N CYS A 69 -7.46 -10.97 -3.25
CA CYS A 69 -8.54 -11.89 -2.92
C CYS A 69 -8.27 -13.29 -3.47
N SER A 70 -8.51 -14.29 -2.63
CA SER A 70 -8.59 -15.71 -2.98
C SER A 70 -9.89 -16.27 -2.42
N GLN A 71 -10.53 -17.22 -3.10
CA GLN A 71 -11.79 -17.80 -2.65
C GLN A 71 -11.79 -19.33 -2.62
N THR A 72 -12.55 -19.87 -1.68
CA THR A 72 -12.99 -21.26 -1.64
C THR A 72 -14.44 -21.34 -2.14
N TRP A 73 -15.02 -22.54 -2.12
CA TRP A 73 -16.42 -22.76 -2.53
C TRP A 73 -17.43 -22.02 -1.62
N ASP A 74 -17.08 -21.77 -0.36
CA ASP A 74 -17.95 -21.15 0.65
C ASP A 74 -17.47 -19.79 1.16
N SER A 75 -16.17 -19.48 1.11
CA SER A 75 -15.60 -18.26 1.68
C SER A 75 -14.63 -17.55 0.73
N PHE A 76 -14.20 -16.35 1.13
CA PHE A 76 -13.03 -15.70 0.55
C PHE A 76 -12.02 -15.36 1.66
N LYS A 77 -10.79 -15.07 1.24
CA LYS A 77 -9.70 -14.63 2.10
C LYS A 77 -8.88 -13.57 1.38
N CYS A 78 -8.53 -12.53 2.13
CA CYS A 78 -7.59 -11.52 1.69
C CYS A 78 -6.16 -11.84 2.15
N THR A 79 -5.22 -11.68 1.24
CA THR A 79 -3.79 -11.62 1.54
C THR A 79 -3.37 -10.15 1.54
N CYS A 80 -2.94 -9.65 2.70
CA CYS A 80 -2.54 -8.26 2.92
C CYS A 80 -1.00 -8.07 2.90
N ASP A 81 -0.27 -9.06 2.41
CA ASP A 81 1.19 -9.00 2.36
C ASP A 81 1.63 -7.81 1.50
N GLU A 82 2.62 -7.06 2.00
CA GLU A 82 3.21 -5.89 1.33
C GLU A 82 2.25 -4.71 1.13
N THR A 83 1.02 -4.73 1.68
CA THR A 83 0.11 -3.59 1.58
C THR A 83 0.35 -2.54 2.66
N GLY A 84 0.91 -2.94 3.82
CA GLY A 84 0.94 -2.09 5.01
C GLY A 84 -0.36 -2.12 5.82
N TYR A 85 -1.26 -3.05 5.51
CA TYR A 85 -2.55 -3.20 6.18
C TYR A 85 -2.79 -4.63 6.67
N SER A 86 -3.75 -4.77 7.58
CA SER A 86 -4.09 -6.01 8.27
C SER A 86 -5.61 -6.14 8.48
N GLY A 87 -6.02 -7.26 9.08
CA GLY A 87 -7.43 -7.60 9.25
C GLY A 87 -7.97 -8.48 8.12
N ALA A 88 -9.23 -8.92 8.25
CA ALA A 88 -9.84 -9.89 7.34
C ALA A 88 -9.96 -9.37 5.89
N THR A 89 -10.08 -8.05 5.73
CA THR A 89 -10.22 -7.36 4.44
C THR A 89 -9.09 -6.36 4.17
N CYS A 90 -7.98 -6.42 4.92
CA CYS A 90 -6.88 -5.44 4.82
C CYS A 90 -7.31 -3.99 5.11
N HIS A 91 -8.29 -3.81 6.00
CA HIS A 91 -8.84 -2.51 6.37
C HIS A 91 -7.96 -1.73 7.36
N ASN A 92 -7.25 -2.43 8.27
CA ASN A 92 -6.58 -1.78 9.39
C ASN A 92 -5.12 -1.48 9.04
N SER A 93 -4.71 -0.22 9.13
CA SER A 93 -3.28 0.13 9.01
C SER A 93 -2.46 -0.57 10.09
N ILE A 94 -1.22 -0.94 9.75
CA ILE A 94 -0.24 -1.44 10.72
C ILE A 94 0.68 -0.32 11.25
N TYR A 95 0.53 0.89 10.73
CA TYR A 95 1.34 2.04 11.08
C TYR A 95 0.55 3.02 11.95
N GLU A 96 1.27 3.80 12.74
CA GLU A 96 0.64 4.83 13.57
C GLU A 96 0.27 6.06 12.72
N PRO A 97 -0.75 6.83 13.13
CA PRO A 97 -1.22 7.97 12.34
C PRO A 97 -0.24 9.13 12.28
N SER A 98 0.68 9.23 13.25
CA SER A 98 1.62 10.36 13.31
C SER A 98 2.87 10.03 14.13
N CYS A 99 3.89 10.89 14.00
CA CYS A 99 5.06 10.84 14.86
C CYS A 99 4.72 11.03 16.36
N GLU A 100 3.70 11.84 16.67
CA GLU A 100 3.24 12.04 18.05
C GLU A 100 2.66 10.73 18.63
N ALA A 101 1.90 9.99 17.83
CA ALA A 101 1.38 8.68 18.23
C ALA A 101 2.52 7.70 18.56
N TYR A 102 3.57 7.66 17.73
CA TYR A 102 4.78 6.88 18.05
C TYR A 102 5.49 7.33 19.33
N LYS A 103 5.60 8.65 19.58
CA LYS A 103 6.18 9.16 20.83
C LYS A 103 5.42 8.66 22.07
N HIS A 104 4.09 8.64 22.02
CA HIS A 104 3.26 8.10 23.11
C HIS A 104 3.44 6.60 23.34
N LEU A 105 3.89 5.85 22.33
CA LEU A 105 4.29 4.45 22.46
C LEU A 105 5.72 4.27 23.01
N GLY A 106 6.40 5.37 23.38
CA GLY A 106 7.76 5.35 23.91
C GLY A 106 8.84 5.22 22.84
N GLN A 107 8.52 5.51 21.58
CA GLN A 107 9.50 5.56 20.50
C GLN A 107 10.36 6.84 20.56
N THR A 108 11.51 6.81 19.89
CA THR A 108 12.46 7.93 19.82
C THR A 108 12.64 8.42 18.38
N SER A 109 13.32 9.54 18.18
CA SER A 109 13.55 10.08 16.83
C SER A 109 14.18 9.05 15.87
N ASN A 110 13.51 8.81 14.74
CA ASN A 110 13.98 7.93 13.65
C ASN A 110 13.08 8.12 12.42
N TYR A 111 13.35 7.36 11.36
CA TYR A 111 12.42 7.19 10.26
C TYR A 111 11.30 6.22 10.63
N TYR A 112 10.06 6.65 10.41
CA TYR A 112 8.86 5.85 10.61
C TYR A 112 8.00 5.89 9.35
N TRP A 113 7.27 4.80 9.13
CA TRP A 113 6.11 4.83 8.26
C TRP A 113 4.92 5.30 9.10
N ILE A 114 4.17 6.26 8.59
CA ILE A 114 2.94 6.75 9.22
C ILE A 114 1.78 6.60 8.23
N ASP A 115 0.58 6.48 8.77
CA ASP A 115 -0.66 6.40 7.99
C ASP A 115 -1.72 7.36 8.56
N PRO A 116 -1.70 8.63 8.14
CA PRO A 116 -2.52 9.68 8.76
C PRO A 116 -4.03 9.49 8.61
N ASP A 117 -4.49 8.83 7.55
CA ASP A 117 -5.91 8.55 7.29
C ASP A 117 -6.31 7.11 7.63
N GLY A 118 -5.36 6.23 7.95
CA GLY A 118 -5.62 4.87 8.37
C GLY A 118 -6.31 4.11 7.25
N SER A 119 -7.57 3.72 7.44
CA SER A 119 -8.37 3.03 6.42
C SER A 119 -8.88 3.94 5.29
N GLY A 120 -8.29 5.13 5.15
CA GLY A 120 -8.60 6.07 4.09
C GLY A 120 -7.96 5.68 2.75
N PRO A 121 -8.16 6.50 1.70
CA PRO A 121 -7.68 6.18 0.36
C PRO A 121 -6.17 6.34 0.17
N LEU A 122 -5.45 6.97 1.12
CA LEU A 122 -4.02 7.22 1.00
C LEU A 122 -3.24 6.04 1.59
N GLY A 123 -2.18 5.65 0.89
CA GLY A 123 -1.25 4.66 1.44
C GLY A 123 -0.31 5.30 2.48
N PRO A 124 0.38 4.47 3.28
CA PRO A 124 1.34 4.94 4.26
C PRO A 124 2.52 5.64 3.60
N LEU A 125 3.13 6.57 4.33
CA LEU A 125 4.31 7.31 3.87
C LEU A 125 5.44 7.26 4.88
N LYS A 126 6.68 7.34 4.38
CA LYS A 126 7.88 7.34 5.21
C LYS A 126 8.32 8.76 5.50
N VAL A 127 8.48 9.07 6.79
CA VAL A 127 8.87 10.39 7.30
C VAL A 127 9.99 10.25 8.32
N TYR A 128 10.71 11.35 8.58
CA TYR A 128 11.57 11.42 9.74
C TYR A 128 10.81 12.05 10.90
N CYS A 129 10.70 11.32 12.00
CA CYS A 129 10.11 11.83 13.23
C CYS A 129 11.21 12.41 14.12
N ASN A 130 11.12 13.69 14.43
CA ASN A 130 11.97 14.31 15.43
C ASN A 130 11.19 14.48 16.75
N MET A 131 11.55 13.68 17.76
CA MET A 131 10.90 13.58 19.07
C MET A 131 11.83 13.99 20.22
N THR A 132 12.84 14.83 19.97
CA THR A 132 13.87 15.17 20.97
C THR A 132 13.40 16.15 22.05
N GLU A 133 12.32 16.89 21.81
CA GLU A 133 11.84 17.95 22.69
C GLU A 133 10.37 17.74 23.07
N ASP A 134 9.78 18.73 23.73
CA ASP A 134 8.34 18.75 24.03
C ASP A 134 7.50 18.66 22.75
N LYS A 135 7.97 19.29 21.66
CA LYS A 135 7.33 19.23 20.33
C LYS A 135 7.83 18.05 19.52
N VAL A 136 6.91 17.39 18.82
CA VAL A 136 7.22 16.36 17.83
C VAL A 136 7.06 16.93 16.43
N TRP A 137 8.07 16.71 15.60
CA TRP A 137 8.04 17.09 14.19
C TRP A 137 7.93 15.87 13.30
N THR A 138 6.97 15.93 12.38
CA THR A 138 6.89 15.06 11.21
C THR A 138 7.60 15.76 10.06
N ILE A 139 8.78 15.27 9.66
CA ILE A 139 9.61 15.88 8.62
C ILE A 139 9.48 15.10 7.32
N VAL A 140 8.95 15.76 6.29
CA VAL A 140 8.86 15.25 4.92
C VAL A 140 10.03 15.81 4.10
N SER A 141 10.88 14.93 3.58
CA SER A 141 12.03 15.35 2.75
C SER A 141 11.64 15.74 1.33
N HIS A 142 12.48 16.55 0.68
CA HIS A 142 12.41 16.90 -0.74
C HIS A 142 13.75 16.65 -1.46
N ASP A 143 13.75 16.72 -2.78
CA ASP A 143 14.88 16.44 -3.67
C ASP A 143 15.87 17.60 -3.89
N LEU A 144 15.52 18.82 -3.48
CA LEU A 144 16.42 19.97 -3.64
C LEU A 144 17.74 19.76 -2.90
N GLN A 145 18.82 19.82 -3.68
CA GLN A 145 20.19 19.76 -3.18
C GLN A 145 20.57 21.06 -2.48
N MET A 146 21.54 20.98 -1.57
CA MET A 146 21.96 22.05 -0.67
C MET A 146 22.43 23.34 -1.39
N GLN A 147 22.73 23.29 -2.71
CA GLN A 147 23.09 24.44 -3.54
C GLN A 147 22.67 24.23 -5.01
N THR A 148 21.54 24.78 -5.41
CA THR A 148 21.11 24.83 -6.82
C THR A 148 21.43 26.19 -7.41
N THR A 149 22.50 26.30 -8.18
CA THR A 149 22.87 27.54 -8.89
C THR A 149 21.82 27.90 -9.93
N VAL A 150 21.23 29.07 -9.81
CA VAL A 150 20.38 29.66 -10.84
C VAL A 150 21.17 30.74 -11.59
N VAL A 151 21.23 30.60 -12.92
CA VAL A 151 21.91 31.54 -13.82
C VAL A 151 20.96 32.69 -14.17
N GLY A 152 21.51 33.89 -14.34
CA GLY A 152 20.82 35.19 -14.32
C GLY A 152 19.55 35.37 -15.15
N TYR A 153 18.83 36.44 -14.80
CA TYR A 153 17.50 36.84 -15.27
C TYR A 153 17.52 37.58 -16.63
N THR A 154 16.64 37.17 -17.56
CA THR A 154 16.07 38.05 -18.59
C THR A 154 14.53 38.00 -18.48
N PRO A 155 13.78 39.02 -18.94
CA PRO A 155 12.31 39.02 -18.89
C PRO A 155 11.68 37.78 -19.55
N GLU A 156 12.38 37.14 -20.50
CA GLU A 156 11.93 35.92 -21.17
C GLU A 156 12.40 34.62 -20.51
N LYS A 157 13.28 34.67 -19.50
CA LYS A 157 13.94 33.50 -18.91
C LYS A 157 14.02 33.59 -17.38
N TYR A 158 13.02 33.00 -16.71
CA TYR A 158 12.99 32.80 -15.27
C TYR A 158 13.38 31.36 -14.91
N SER A 159 14.03 31.19 -13.76
CA SER A 159 14.32 29.86 -13.21
C SER A 159 13.15 29.42 -12.33
N VAL A 160 12.54 28.30 -12.68
CA VAL A 160 11.53 27.62 -11.85
C VAL A 160 12.20 26.43 -11.21
N THR A 161 12.20 26.41 -9.89
CA THR A 161 12.60 25.24 -9.11
C THR A 161 11.34 24.61 -8.56
N GLN A 162 11.03 23.40 -8.99
CA GLN A 162 9.94 22.61 -8.43
C GLN A 162 10.53 21.64 -7.41
N LEU A 163 10.01 21.66 -6.19
CA LEU A 163 10.39 20.70 -5.15
C LEU A 163 9.60 19.42 -5.36
N VAL A 164 10.30 18.29 -5.46
CA VAL A 164 9.70 16.97 -5.42
C VAL A 164 9.85 16.44 -4.00
N TYR A 165 8.73 16.40 -3.29
CA TYR A 165 8.69 15.79 -1.97
C TYR A 165 8.71 14.27 -2.07
N SER A 166 9.20 13.65 -1.00
CA SER A 166 9.13 12.20 -0.76
C SER A 166 7.71 11.66 -0.53
N ALA A 167 6.70 12.52 -0.50
CA ALA A 167 5.28 12.20 -0.31
C ALA A 167 4.40 12.92 -1.35
N SER A 168 3.21 12.39 -1.62
CA SER A 168 2.24 13.04 -2.50
C SER A 168 1.63 14.29 -1.85
N MET A 169 1.04 15.19 -2.65
CA MET A 169 0.37 16.37 -2.10
C MET A 169 -0.85 15.99 -1.24
N ASP A 170 -1.55 14.90 -1.55
CA ASP A 170 -2.67 14.42 -0.73
C ASP A 170 -2.19 13.88 0.62
N GLN A 171 -1.05 13.17 0.65
CA GLN A 171 -0.41 12.73 1.89
C GLN A 171 0.08 13.91 2.73
N ILE A 172 0.70 14.92 2.10
CA ILE A 172 1.11 16.15 2.79
C ILE A 172 -0.12 16.89 3.34
N SER A 173 -1.23 16.93 2.59
CA SER A 173 -2.50 17.50 3.07
C SER A 173 -3.05 16.75 4.29
N ALA A 174 -2.99 15.42 4.30
CA ALA A 174 -3.45 14.61 5.44
C ALA A 174 -2.61 14.86 6.71
N ILE A 175 -1.30 15.02 6.57
CA ILE A 175 -0.41 15.35 7.70
C ILE A 175 -0.64 16.79 8.18
N THR A 176 -0.72 17.74 7.25
CA THR A 176 -0.84 19.17 7.60
C THR A 176 -2.22 19.51 8.18
N SER A 177 -3.27 18.82 7.76
CA SER A 177 -4.63 18.99 8.30
C SER A 177 -4.79 18.47 9.73
N SER A 178 -3.93 17.55 10.18
CA SER A 178 -3.92 17.01 11.54
C SER A 178 -2.87 17.66 12.45
N ALA A 179 -2.00 18.50 11.91
CA ALA A 179 -0.95 19.19 12.66
C ALA A 179 -1.42 20.54 13.22
N GLU A 180 -1.03 20.87 14.45
CA GLU A 180 -1.29 22.18 15.06
C GLU A 180 -0.50 23.30 14.36
N HIS A 181 0.73 22.99 13.95
CA HIS A 181 1.65 23.94 13.35
C HIS A 181 2.43 23.28 12.21
N CYS A 182 2.60 24.03 11.11
CA CYS A 182 3.36 23.61 9.94
C CYS A 182 4.32 24.74 9.54
N GLU A 183 5.57 24.39 9.25
CA GLU A 183 6.57 25.34 8.79
C GLU A 183 7.43 24.77 7.67
N GLN A 184 7.86 25.64 6.77
CA GLN A 184 8.83 25.34 5.73
C GLN A 184 9.80 26.51 5.61
N TYR A 185 11.09 26.21 5.56
CA TYR A 185 12.14 27.20 5.40
C TYR A 185 12.75 27.12 4.00
N ILE A 186 12.98 28.29 3.40
CA ILE A 186 13.72 28.43 2.14
C ILE A 186 14.89 29.38 2.43
N SER A 187 16.11 28.93 2.14
CA SER A 187 17.28 29.79 2.14
C SER A 187 17.57 30.25 0.71
N TYR A 188 18.08 31.46 0.57
CA TYR A 188 18.44 32.01 -0.72
C TYR A 188 19.76 32.75 -0.60
N PHE A 189 20.76 32.27 -1.33
CA PHE A 189 22.08 32.88 -1.36
C PHE A 189 22.25 33.58 -2.69
N CYS A 190 22.23 34.90 -2.67
CA CYS A 190 22.43 35.71 -3.85
C CYS A 190 23.72 36.50 -3.84
N LYS A 191 24.28 36.58 -5.03
CA LYS A 191 25.24 37.58 -5.44
C LYS A 191 24.54 38.40 -6.55
N MET A 192 24.45 39.73 -6.39
CA MET A 192 23.79 40.68 -7.30
C MET A 192 22.25 40.68 -7.37
N SER A 193 21.55 39.92 -6.52
CA SER A 193 20.10 39.84 -6.60
C SER A 193 19.47 40.29 -5.30
N ARG A 194 18.29 40.90 -5.38
CA ARG A 194 17.48 41.22 -4.21
C ARG A 194 16.43 40.14 -4.05
N LEU A 195 16.49 39.40 -2.95
CA LEU A 195 15.30 38.75 -2.44
C LEU A 195 14.50 39.83 -1.70
N LEU A 196 13.31 40.15 -2.19
CA LEU A 196 12.42 41.14 -1.57
C LEU A 196 13.05 42.55 -1.46
N ASN A 197 13.12 43.31 -2.56
CA ASN A 197 13.33 44.78 -2.63
C ASN A 197 14.18 45.47 -1.53
N THR A 198 15.24 44.85 -1.02
CA THR A 198 16.11 45.41 0.00
C THR A 198 17.24 46.22 -0.66
N PRO A 199 17.45 47.50 -0.31
CA PRO A 199 18.38 48.36 -1.03
C PRO A 199 19.86 48.10 -0.66
N GLY A 200 20.65 47.50 -1.58
CA GLY A 200 22.12 47.59 -1.54
C GLY A 200 22.94 46.53 -2.30
N ARG A 201 23.66 46.99 -3.35
CA ARG A 201 24.89 46.51 -4.07
C ARG A 201 25.23 45.01 -4.32
N LEU A 202 26.09 44.80 -5.33
CA LEU A 202 26.29 43.67 -6.25
C LEU A 202 27.79 43.20 -6.29
N PRO A 203 28.25 41.90 -6.40
CA PRO A 203 28.40 41.02 -7.61
C PRO A 203 27.76 39.62 -7.49
N VAL A 204 27.90 38.61 -8.40
CA VAL A 204 26.96 37.93 -9.37
C VAL A 204 26.94 36.38 -9.18
N GLU A 205 25.75 35.76 -9.01
CA GLU A 205 25.36 34.31 -9.00
C GLU A 205 24.38 33.99 -7.85
N CYS A 206 23.25 33.34 -8.11
CA CYS A 206 22.29 33.01 -7.06
C CYS A 206 22.19 31.49 -6.92
N TYR A 207 22.06 31.00 -5.69
CA TYR A 207 21.91 29.59 -5.36
C TYR A 207 20.70 29.45 -4.42
N PHE A 208 19.87 28.44 -4.67
CA PHE A 208 18.80 27.98 -3.77
C PHE A 208 19.28 26.80 -2.94
#